data_AF-A0A0Q9WA83-F1
#
_entry.id   AF-A0A0Q9WA83-F1
#
_cell.length_a   1.000
_cell.length_b   1.000
_cell.length_c   1.000
_cell.angle_alpha   90.00
_cell.angle_beta   90.00
_cell.angle_gamma   90.00
#
_symmetry.space_group_name_H-M   'P 1'
#
loop_
_entity.id
_entity.type
_entity.pdbx_description
1 polymer ?
#
loop_
_entity_poly.entity_id
_entity_poly.type
_entity_poly.pdbx_seq_one_letter_code
_entity_poly.pdbx_strand_id
1 'polypeptide(L)'
;MCSCDSCECMDYVCCTPRGKAVFFSLWTIVNSAIAIAFLSYADGSAWYMYISYAVTALHVLGGILLLLGVLRHWAKCFLTGIIISSFFPYWFIYFIYLADIIALY
;
A
#
# COMPACT_ATOMS: atom_id res chain seq x y z
N MET A 1 29.46 3.67 10.03
CA MET A 1 28.67 3.12 8.91
C MET A 1 28.32 1.69 9.29
N CYS A 2 27.04 1.39 9.52
CA CYS A 2 26.62 0.04 9.85
C CYS A 2 26.64 -0.80 8.57
N SER A 3 27.55 -1.77 8.50
CA SER A 3 27.60 -2.78 7.44
C SER A 3 26.61 -3.88 7.80
N CYS A 4 25.32 -3.60 7.63
CA CYS A 4 24.29 -4.63 7.77
C CYS A 4 24.00 -5.20 6.38
N ASP A 5 23.68 -6.48 6.32
CA ASP A 5 23.23 -7.10 5.07
C ASP A 5 21.98 -6.39 4.56
N SER A 6 21.81 -6.30 3.24
CA SER A 6 20.74 -5.53 2.59
C SER A 6 19.33 -5.91 3.09
N CYS A 7 19.15 -7.15 3.54
CA CYS A 7 17.90 -7.67 4.11
C CYS A 7 17.59 -7.08 5.51
N GLU A 8 18.60 -6.76 6.31
CA GLU A 8 18.46 -6.24 7.69
C GLU A 8 18.17 -4.74 7.74
N CYS A 9 18.26 -4.08 6.58
CA CYS A 9 18.03 -2.65 6.40
C CYS A 9 16.63 -2.20 6.86
N MET A 10 15.61 -3.04 6.67
CA MET A 10 14.22 -2.72 7.04
C MET A 10 13.93 -2.94 8.52
N ASP A 11 14.48 -4.01 9.10
CA ASP A 11 14.14 -4.47 10.45
C ASP A 11 14.94 -3.75 11.55
N TYR A 12 16.19 -3.36 11.27
CA TYR A 12 17.08 -2.72 12.24
C TYR A 12 17.30 -1.23 11.97
N VAL A 13 17.95 -0.50 12.89
CA VAL A 13 18.33 0.93 12.74
C VAL A 13 19.50 1.11 11.77
N CYS A 14 19.75 0.15 10.88
CA CYS A 14 20.86 0.17 9.94
C CYS A 14 20.66 1.17 8.79
N CYS A 15 19.41 1.38 8.37
CA CYS A 15 19.08 2.29 7.28
C CYS A 15 18.44 3.58 7.76
N THR A 16 18.75 4.67 7.06
CA THR A 16 18.14 5.97 7.34
C THR A 16 16.63 5.90 7.18
N PRO A 17 15.85 6.67 7.97
CA PRO A 17 14.40 6.75 7.81
C PRO A 17 13.96 7.08 6.38
N ARG A 18 14.78 7.89 5.68
CA ARG A 18 14.58 8.20 4.26
C ARG A 18 14.69 6.96 3.37
N GLY A 19 15.71 6.13 3.57
CA GLY A 19 15.89 4.88 2.82
C GLY A 19 14.72 3.92 3.02
N LYS A 20 14.26 3.75 4.27
CA LYS A 20 13.07 2.94 4.58
C LYS A 20 11.81 3.48 3.90
N ALA A 21 11.63 4.80 3.90
CA ALA A 21 10.48 5.43 3.26
C ALA A 21 10.49 5.25 1.74
N VAL A 22 11.65 5.35 1.08
CA VAL A 22 11.78 5.06 -0.36
C VAL A 22 11.45 3.60 -0.65
N PHE A 23 12.02 2.66 0.11
CA PHE A 23 11.73 1.23 -0.06
C PHE A 23 10.23 0.95 0.11
N PHE A 24 9.61 1.45 1.18
CA PHE A 24 8.19 1.29 1.44
C PHE A 24 7.33 1.85 0.30
N SER A 25 7.70 3.01 -0.25
CA SER A 25 6.99 3.62 -1.38
C SER A 25 7.05 2.73 -2.63
N LEU A 26 8.25 2.26 -2.98
CA LEU A 26 8.46 1.38 -4.15
C LEU A 26 7.78 0.02 -3.96
N TRP A 27 7.93 -0.57 -2.78
CA TRP A 27 7.26 -1.82 -2.40
C TRP A 27 5.74 -1.70 -2.58
N THR A 28 5.15 -0.60 -2.09
CA THR A 28 3.72 -0.33 -2.21
C THR A 28 3.28 -0.27 -3.66
N ILE A 29 4.01 0.46 -4.51
CA ILE A 29 3.70 0.57 -5.95
C ILE A 29 3.81 -0.78 -6.64
N VAL A 30 4.93 -1.49 -6.44
CA VAL A 30 5.21 -2.77 -7.13
C VAL A 30 4.21 -3.84 -6.73
N ASN A 31 3.93 -4.01 -5.43
CA ASN A 31 2.95 -5.01 -4.99
C ASN A 31 1.54 -4.68 -5.49
N SER A 32 1.20 -3.41 -5.58
CA SER A 32 -0.11 -3.00 -6.12
C SER A 32 -0.21 -3.26 -7.62
N ALA A 33 0.85 -2.99 -8.39
CA ALA A 33 0.89 -3.32 -9.81
C ALA A 33 0.78 -4.83 -10.05
N ILE A 34 1.48 -5.62 -9.23
CA ILE A 34 1.37 -7.08 -9.23
C ILE A 34 -0.07 -7.50 -8.89
N ALA A 35 -0.67 -6.96 -7.83
CA ALA A 35 -2.03 -7.27 -7.44
C ALA A 35 -3.07 -6.95 -8.54
N ILE A 36 -2.92 -5.83 -9.27
CA ILE A 36 -3.77 -5.52 -10.45
C ILE A 36 -3.65 -6.61 -11.52
N ALA A 37 -2.42 -7.08 -11.79
CA ALA A 37 -2.20 -8.14 -12.77
C ALA A 37 -2.89 -9.44 -12.33
N PHE A 38 -2.78 -9.82 -11.05
CA PHE A 38 -3.41 -11.03 -10.51
C PHE A 38 -4.92 -10.93 -10.36
N LEU A 39 -5.47 -9.76 -10.02
CA LEU A 39 -6.91 -9.54 -9.94
C LEU A 39 -7.61 -9.82 -11.27
N SER A 40 -6.95 -9.56 -12.40
CA SER A 40 -7.50 -9.88 -13.73
C SER A 40 -7.76 -11.38 -13.96
N TYR A 41 -7.17 -12.25 -13.13
CA TYR A 41 -7.33 -13.70 -13.18
C TYR A 41 -8.10 -14.27 -11.98
N ALA A 42 -8.55 -13.42 -11.06
CA ALA A 42 -9.26 -13.87 -9.87
C ALA A 42 -10.73 -14.11 -10.18
N ASP A 43 -11.23 -15.30 -9.83
CA ASP A 43 -12.65 -15.60 -9.85
C ASP A 43 -13.31 -15.11 -8.55
N GLY A 44 -14.34 -14.29 -8.69
CA GLY A 44 -15.06 -13.70 -7.56
C GLY A 44 -16.32 -12.96 -8.00
N SER A 45 -17.14 -12.56 -7.03
CA SER A 45 -18.30 -11.72 -7.31
C SER A 45 -17.85 -10.37 -7.89
N ALA A 46 -18.61 -9.83 -8.85
CA ALA A 46 -18.25 -8.57 -9.51
C ALA A 46 -18.04 -7.42 -8.51
N TRP A 47 -18.85 -7.38 -7.44
CA TRP A 47 -18.72 -6.41 -6.36
C TRP A 47 -17.34 -6.46 -5.67
N TYR A 48 -16.88 -7.67 -5.33
CA TYR A 48 -15.60 -7.87 -4.67
C TYR A 48 -14.43 -7.48 -5.57
N MET A 49 -14.55 -7.79 -6.87
CA MET A 49 -13.57 -7.42 -7.88
C MET A 49 -13.44 -5.91 -8.01
N TYR A 50 -14.55 -5.16 -8.09
CA TYR A 50 -14.52 -3.70 -8.17
C TYR A 50 -13.86 -3.06 -6.95
N ILE A 51 -14.17 -3.54 -5.75
CA ILE A 51 -13.56 -2.98 -4.54
C ILE A 51 -12.08 -3.32 -4.47
N SER A 52 -11.70 -4.54 -4.81
CA SER A 52 -10.29 -4.94 -4.85
C SER A 52 -9.51 -4.03 -5.82
N TYR A 53 -10.01 -3.79 -7.03
CA TYR A 53 -9.39 -2.84 -7.96
C TYR A 53 -9.32 -1.42 -7.40
N ALA A 54 -10.37 -0.92 -6.76
CA ALA A 54 -10.37 0.41 -6.16
C ALA A 54 -9.32 0.53 -5.04
N VAL A 55 -9.24 -0.46 -4.16
CA VAL A 55 -8.25 -0.50 -3.06
C VAL A 55 -6.83 -0.59 -3.60
N THR A 56 -6.60 -1.42 -4.62
CA THR A 56 -5.27 -1.54 -5.22
C THR A 56 -4.87 -0.26 -5.98
N ALA A 57 -5.79 0.39 -6.67
CA ALA A 57 -5.55 1.68 -7.30
C ALA A 57 -5.20 2.77 -6.28
N LEU A 58 -5.87 2.78 -5.12
CA LEU A 58 -5.54 3.69 -4.01
C LEU A 58 -4.13 3.42 -3.48
N HIS A 59 -3.67 2.17 -3.39
CA HIS A 59 -2.29 1.88 -2.99
C HIS A 59 -1.27 2.36 -4.03
N VAL A 60 -1.54 2.22 -5.33
CA VAL A 60 -0.65 2.78 -6.36
C VAL A 60 -0.52 4.29 -6.18
N LEU A 61 -1.66 4.99 -6.03
CA LEU A 61 -1.69 6.43 -5.82
C LEU A 61 -0.97 6.85 -4.54
N GLY A 62 -1.26 6.17 -3.42
CA GLY A 62 -0.60 6.41 -2.13
C GLY A 62 0.91 6.17 -2.21
N GLY A 63 1.35 5.08 -2.85
CA GLY A 63 2.76 4.79 -3.12
C GLY A 63 3.47 5.87 -3.93
N ILE A 64 2.83 6.42 -4.96
CA ILE A 64 3.37 7.54 -5.74
C ILE A 64 3.52 8.79 -4.88
N LEU A 65 2.50 9.13 -4.08
CA LEU A 65 2.53 10.30 -3.18
C LEU A 65 3.60 10.16 -2.09
N LEU A 66 3.77 8.95 -1.54
CA LEU A 66 4.87 8.63 -0.62
C LEU A 66 6.23 8.88 -1.29
N LEU A 67 6.44 8.31 -2.49
CA LEU A 67 7.69 8.44 -3.21
C LEU A 67 8.00 9.91 -3.53
N LEU A 68 7.03 10.65 -4.07
CA LEU A 68 7.16 12.08 -4.35
C LEU A 68 7.43 12.89 -3.07
N GLY A 69 6.71 12.59 -1.99
CA GLY A 69 6.89 13.21 -0.68
C GLY A 69 8.31 13.05 -0.14
N VAL A 70 8.90 11.86 -0.26
CA VAL A 70 10.28 11.58 0.19
C VAL A 70 11.33 12.20 -0.73
N LEU A 71 11.13 12.15 -2.05
CA LEU A 71 12.09 12.66 -3.02
C LEU A 71 12.11 14.20 -3.04
N ARG A 72 10.95 14.85 -2.90
CA ARG A 72 10.80 16.31 -2.92
C ARG A 72 10.77 16.95 -1.53
N HIS A 73 10.88 16.17 -0.46
CA HIS A 73 10.79 16.63 0.93
C HIS A 73 9.44 17.33 1.24
N TRP A 74 8.36 16.88 0.62
CA TRP A 74 7.01 17.43 0.82
C TRP A 74 6.26 16.63 1.87
N ALA A 75 6.37 17.06 3.13
CA ALA A 75 5.77 16.36 4.27
C ALA A 75 4.26 16.13 4.13
N LYS A 76 3.52 17.12 3.61
CA LYS A 76 2.07 17.00 3.36
C LYS A 76 1.76 15.90 2.33
N CYS A 77 2.52 15.86 1.24
CA CYS A 77 2.36 14.85 0.20
C CYS A 77 2.66 13.44 0.74
N PHE A 78 3.74 13.32 1.52
CA PHE A 78 4.10 12.07 2.19
C PHE A 78 3.01 11.60 3.15
N LEU A 79 2.49 12.49 3.99
CA LEU A 79 1.42 12.17 4.94
C LEU A 79 0.12 11.74 4.24
N THR A 80 -0.27 12.45 3.18
CA THR A 80 -1.41 12.05 2.34
C THR A 80 -1.19 10.66 1.75
N GLY A 81 0.03 10.37 1.29
CA GLY A 81 0.43 9.05 0.82
C GLY A 81 0.19 7.97 1.87
N ILE A 82 0.64 8.17 3.12
CA ILE A 82 0.41 7.23 4.24
C ILE A 82 -1.08 7.00 4.46
N ILE A 83 -1.88 8.07 4.52
CA ILE A 83 -3.32 7.98 4.78
C ILE A 83 -4.00 7.13 3.69
N ILE A 84 -3.71 7.43 2.42
CA ILE A 84 -4.31 6.75 1.28
C ILE A 84 -3.83 5.30 1.15
N SER A 85 -2.53 5.03 1.34
CA SER A 85 -1.98 3.68 1.15
C SER A 85 -2.26 2.73 2.31
N SER A 86 -2.54 3.23 3.51
CA SER A 86 -2.54 2.38 4.72
C SER A 86 -3.82 2.46 5.53
N PHE A 87 -4.48 3.62 5.65
CA PHE A 87 -5.70 3.75 6.45
C PHE A 87 -6.96 3.42 5.65
N PHE A 88 -7.10 4.01 4.47
CA PHE A 88 -8.28 3.78 3.62
C PHE A 88 -8.50 2.31 3.27
N PRO A 89 -7.48 1.56 2.81
CA PRO A 89 -7.63 0.14 2.50
C PRO A 89 -8.09 -0.71 3.67
N TYR A 90 -7.57 -0.44 4.86
CA TYR A 90 -7.95 -1.16 6.08
C TYR A 90 -9.43 -0.96 6.42
N TRP A 91 -9.92 0.28 6.28
CA TRP A 91 -11.34 0.60 6.44
C TRP A 91 -12.22 -0.11 5.40
N PHE A 92 -11.79 -0.15 4.13
CA PHE A 92 -12.55 -0.82 3.07
C PHE A 92 -12.63 -2.34 3.26
N ILE A 93 -11.56 -2.98 3.71
CA ILE A 93 -11.58 -4.41 4.05
C ILE A 93 -12.61 -4.67 5.17
N TYR A 94 -12.65 -3.82 6.20
CA TYR A 94 -13.63 -3.93 7.27
C TYR A 94 -15.08 -3.84 6.77
N PHE A 95 -15.36 -2.93 5.82
CA PHE A 95 -16.69 -2.83 5.20
C PHE A 95 -17.09 -4.05 4.37
N ILE A 96 -16.15 -4.67 3.64
CA ILE A 96 -16.39 -5.91 2.89
C ILE A 96 -16.77 -7.04 3.86
N TYR A 97 -15.98 -7.25 4.91
CA TYR A 97 -16.25 -8.27 5.91
C TYR A 97 -17.59 -8.03 6.63
N LEU A 98 -17.93 -6.78 6.93
CA LEU A 98 -19.22 -6.45 7.55
C LEU A 98 -20.40 -6.75 6.62
N ALA A 99 -20.28 -6.43 5.33
CA ALA A 99 -21.33 -6.70 4.34
C ALA A 99 -21.57 -8.20 4.16
N ASP A 100 -20.52 -9.02 4.09
CA ASP A 100 -20.65 -10.47 3.99
C ASP A 100 -21.27 -11.10 5.24
N ILE A 101 -20.91 -10.61 6.45
CA ILE A 101 -21.54 -11.06 7.69
C ILE A 101 -23.03 -10.73 7.71
N ILE A 102 -23.43 -9.52 7.32
CA ILE A 102 -24.85 -9.12 7.29
C ILE A 102 -25.63 -9.93 6.25
N ALA A 103 -25.05 -10.27 5.10
CA ALA A 103 -25.71 -11.05 4.06
C ALA A 103 -25.92 -12.54 4.43
N LEU A 104 -25.22 -13.04 5.44
CA LEU A 104 -25.32 -14.40 5.95
C LEU A 104 -26.34 -14.57 7.10
N TYR A 105 -26.95 -13.47 7.57
CA TYR A 105 -28.01 -13.44 8.59
C TYR A 105 -29.33 -12.94 8.00
#